data_AF-A0A0J7XFI4-F1
#
_entry.id   AF-A0A0J7XFI4-F1
#
_cell.length_a   1.000
_cell.length_b   1.000
_cell.length_c   1.000
_cell.angle_alpha   90.00
_cell.angle_beta   90.00
_cell.angle_gamma   90.00
#
_symmetry.space_group_name_H-M   'P 1'
#
loop_
_entity.id
_entity.type
_entity.pdbx_description
1 polymer ?
#
loop_
_entity_poly.entity_id
_entity_poly.type
_entity_poly.pdbx_seq_one_letter_code
_entity_poly.pdbx_strand_id
1 'polypeptide(L)'
;MVEVQFRFRDDEAVNDAAVTVDAFVAEDFAQTNATAVRIEPGDDARALLPQLDRLALIEVNFPAWTDGRGYSSARLLREAGYTGEMRAVGDVVIDMLGHLQRCGFDAFAPDKALNPDDAKNAFARWDNVYQATVVDGRQAIWAKRHPA
;
A
#
# COMPACT_ATOMS: atom_id res chain seq x y z
N MET A 1 -4.36 7.16 -16.46
CA MET A 1 -4.62 6.02 -15.55
C MET A 1 -3.27 5.37 -15.29
N VAL A 2 -2.92 5.08 -14.04
CA VAL A 2 -1.65 4.41 -13.72
C VAL A 2 -1.81 2.93 -14.06
N GLU A 3 -0.91 2.36 -14.85
CA GLU A 3 -0.97 0.96 -15.24
C GLU A 3 -0.49 0.07 -14.10
N VAL A 4 -1.38 -0.79 -13.58
CA VAL A 4 -1.07 -1.70 -12.49
C VAL A 4 -0.40 -2.95 -13.06
N GLN A 5 0.85 -3.19 -12.70
CA GLN A 5 1.62 -4.34 -13.17
C GLN A 5 1.33 -5.61 -12.35
N PHE A 6 1.24 -5.49 -11.02
CA PHE A 6 0.94 -6.62 -10.14
C PHE A 6 -0.24 -6.26 -9.24
N ARG A 7 -1.25 -7.13 -9.22
CA ARG A 7 -2.46 -6.95 -8.40
C ARG A 7 -2.85 -8.28 -7.76
N PHE A 8 -2.99 -8.27 -6.45
CA PHE A 8 -3.29 -9.44 -5.62
C PHE A 8 -4.70 -9.37 -5.04
N ARG A 9 -5.68 -9.10 -5.91
CA ARG A 9 -7.09 -8.97 -5.55
C ARG A 9 -7.98 -9.53 -6.66
N ASP A 10 -9.11 -10.11 -6.28
CA ASP A 10 -10.10 -10.73 -7.18
C ASP A 10 -11.32 -9.82 -7.45
N ASP A 11 -11.40 -8.66 -6.81
CA ASP A 11 -12.44 -7.66 -7.03
C ASP A 11 -12.17 -6.80 -8.28
N GLU A 12 -13.14 -5.98 -8.68
CA GLU A 12 -13.00 -5.09 -9.82
C GLU A 12 -11.92 -4.03 -9.57
N ALA A 13 -11.06 -3.81 -10.58
CA ALA A 13 -10.00 -2.82 -10.50
C ALA A 13 -10.57 -1.40 -10.43
N VAL A 14 -10.13 -0.63 -9.43
CA VAL A 14 -10.51 0.78 -9.30
C VAL A 14 -9.71 1.61 -10.30
N ASN A 15 -10.43 2.19 -11.26
CA ASN A 15 -9.88 2.99 -12.36
C ASN A 15 -10.12 4.51 -12.18
N ASP A 16 -10.73 4.90 -11.06
CA ASP A 16 -11.03 6.29 -10.73
C ASP A 16 -9.75 7.11 -10.58
N ALA A 17 -9.81 8.39 -10.96
CA ALA A 17 -8.69 9.29 -10.76
C ALA A 17 -8.54 9.60 -9.26
N ALA A 18 -7.37 9.28 -8.71
CA ALA A 18 -7.06 9.57 -7.32
C ALA A 18 -6.89 11.08 -7.11
N VAL A 19 -7.54 11.61 -6.07
CA VAL A 19 -7.36 13.00 -5.61
C VAL A 19 -6.29 13.05 -4.53
N THR A 20 -5.64 14.19 -4.29
CA THR A 20 -4.69 14.31 -3.17
C THR A 20 -5.40 14.22 -1.82
N VAL A 21 -4.67 13.85 -0.76
CA VAL A 21 -5.22 13.84 0.61
C VAL A 21 -5.81 15.20 0.97
N ASP A 22 -5.08 16.28 0.71
CA ASP A 22 -5.54 17.65 0.97
C ASP A 22 -6.87 17.97 0.28
N ALA A 23 -7.04 17.60 -0.99
CA ALA A 23 -8.27 17.82 -1.73
C ALA A 23 -9.43 16.95 -1.23
N PHE A 24 -9.13 15.76 -0.70
CA PHE A 24 -10.13 14.85 -0.14
C PHE A 24 -10.67 15.34 1.21
N VAL A 25 -9.81 15.93 2.05
CA VAL A 25 -10.17 16.33 3.42
C VAL A 25 -10.48 17.82 3.59
N ALA A 26 -10.36 18.63 2.53
CA ALA A 26 -10.58 20.08 2.57
C ALA A 26 -11.96 20.45 3.17
N GLU A 27 -11.99 21.30 4.20
CA GLU A 27 -13.23 21.66 4.91
C GLU A 27 -14.23 22.41 4.02
N ASP A 28 -13.74 23.30 3.16
CA ASP A 28 -14.59 24.19 2.35
C ASP A 28 -15.05 23.55 1.03
N PHE A 29 -14.35 22.53 0.53
CA PHE A 29 -14.59 21.96 -0.80
C PHE A 29 -14.08 20.51 -0.96
N ALA A 30 -14.30 19.67 0.05
CA ALA A 30 -13.94 18.25 -0.02
C ALA A 30 -14.52 17.62 -1.30
N GLN A 31 -13.69 16.88 -2.03
CA GLN A 31 -14.15 16.07 -3.16
C GLN A 31 -14.91 14.84 -2.64
N THR A 32 -16.10 15.07 -2.12
CA THR A 32 -16.92 14.09 -1.36
C THR A 32 -17.33 12.86 -2.18
N ASN A 33 -17.32 12.94 -3.50
CA ASN A 33 -17.60 11.81 -4.39
C ASN A 33 -16.36 11.00 -4.78
N ALA A 34 -15.15 11.40 -4.35
CA ALA A 34 -13.94 10.65 -4.64
C ALA A 34 -13.91 9.34 -3.83
N THR A 35 -13.64 8.26 -4.54
CA THR A 35 -13.47 6.87 -4.04
C THR A 35 -12.00 6.44 -4.08
N ALA A 36 -11.13 7.27 -4.66
CA ALA A 36 -9.70 7.03 -4.79
C ALA A 36 -8.92 8.25 -4.28
N VAL A 37 -7.91 8.01 -3.45
CA VAL A 37 -7.02 9.05 -2.91
C VAL A 37 -5.57 8.67 -3.15
N ARG A 38 -4.72 9.66 -3.42
CA ARG A 38 -3.27 9.52 -3.47
C ARG A 38 -2.64 10.23 -2.29
N ILE A 39 -1.83 9.48 -1.55
CA ILE A 39 -0.94 9.97 -0.50
C ILE A 39 0.37 10.38 -1.16
N GLU A 40 0.65 11.67 -1.13
CA GLU A 40 1.91 12.25 -1.55
C GLU A 40 2.92 12.30 -0.39
N PRO A 41 4.22 12.42 -0.70
CA PRO A 41 5.24 12.51 0.34
C PRO A 41 5.08 13.77 1.19
N GLY A 42 4.74 13.58 2.48
CA GLY A 42 4.50 14.68 3.42
C GLY A 42 3.06 14.72 3.94
N ASP A 43 2.13 14.05 3.26
CA ASP A 43 0.75 13.91 3.70
C ASP A 43 0.67 13.07 4.99
N ASP A 44 -0.22 13.46 5.90
CA ASP A 44 -0.56 12.63 7.07
C ASP A 44 -1.68 11.66 6.71
N ALA A 45 -1.34 10.38 6.55
CA ALA A 45 -2.30 9.31 6.29
C ALA A 45 -3.42 9.23 7.35
N ARG A 46 -3.20 9.75 8.57
CA ARG A 46 -4.22 9.79 9.63
C ARG A 46 -5.43 10.64 9.26
N ALA A 47 -5.26 11.61 8.35
CA ALA A 47 -6.36 12.43 7.87
C ALA A 47 -7.45 11.61 7.17
N LEU A 48 -7.12 10.42 6.65
CA LEU A 48 -8.07 9.54 5.97
C LEU A 48 -8.88 8.66 6.93
N LEU A 49 -8.45 8.51 8.20
CA LEU A 49 -9.08 7.59 9.17
C LEU A 49 -10.59 7.77 9.33
N PRO A 50 -11.15 9.00 9.38
CA PRO A 50 -12.60 9.18 9.55
C PRO A 50 -13.44 8.75 8.34
N GLN A 51 -12.80 8.46 7.20
CA GLN A 51 -13.49 8.27 5.91
C GLN A 51 -13.01 7.01 5.16
N LEU A 52 -12.31 6.08 5.83
CA LEU A 52 -11.75 4.88 5.19
C LEU A 52 -12.79 4.02 4.47
N ASP A 53 -13.99 3.88 5.03
CA ASP A 53 -15.07 3.06 4.46
C ASP A 53 -15.56 3.55 3.09
N ARG A 54 -15.22 4.79 2.71
CA ARG A 54 -15.58 5.38 1.41
C ARG A 54 -14.52 5.16 0.33
N LEU A 55 -13.30 4.79 0.72
CA LEU A 55 -12.17 4.69 -0.20
C LEU A 55 -12.06 3.27 -0.75
N ALA A 56 -12.35 3.13 -2.04
CA ALA A 56 -12.09 1.89 -2.76
C ALA A 56 -10.59 1.72 -3.07
N LEU A 57 -9.85 2.83 -3.21
CA LEU A 57 -8.43 2.85 -3.55
C LEU A 57 -7.67 3.91 -2.75
N ILE A 58 -6.52 3.52 -2.21
CA ILE A 58 -5.48 4.43 -1.72
C ILE A 58 -4.20 4.15 -2.50
N GLU A 59 -3.77 5.12 -3.29
CA GLU A 59 -2.45 5.15 -3.90
C GLU A 59 -1.45 5.77 -2.93
N VAL A 60 -0.25 5.21 -2.84
CA VAL A 60 0.87 5.80 -2.11
C VAL A 60 1.99 6.05 -3.08
N ASN A 61 2.35 7.32 -3.25
CA ASN A 61 3.39 7.73 -4.19
C ASN A 61 4.78 7.58 -3.59
N PHE A 62 5.66 6.88 -4.31
CA PHE A 62 7.09 6.74 -4.03
C PHE A 62 7.87 7.53 -5.08
N PRO A 63 8.21 8.82 -4.86
CA PRO A 63 8.94 9.63 -5.84
C PRO A 63 10.38 9.14 -6.06
N ALA A 64 10.92 8.40 -5.09
CA ALA A 64 12.21 7.72 -5.15
C ALA A 64 12.13 6.44 -4.33
N TRP A 65 12.80 5.37 -4.78
CA TRP A 65 12.82 4.07 -4.09
C TRP A 65 13.39 4.14 -2.66
N THR A 66 14.13 5.20 -2.35
CA THR A 66 14.69 5.47 -1.01
C THR A 66 13.69 6.16 -0.06
N ASP A 67 12.49 6.52 -0.52
CA ASP A 67 11.46 7.11 0.35
C ASP A 67 10.73 6.03 1.16
N GLY A 68 11.01 5.98 2.45
CA GLY A 68 10.42 5.00 3.38
C GLY A 68 9.06 5.39 3.97
N ARG A 69 8.55 6.61 3.75
CA ARG A 69 7.34 7.09 4.46
C ARG A 69 6.09 6.28 4.12
N GLY A 70 5.97 5.86 2.86
CA GLY A 70 4.81 5.11 2.36
C GLY A 70 4.58 3.78 3.09
N TYR A 71 5.64 3.14 3.60
CA TYR A 71 5.53 1.90 4.39
C TYR A 71 4.73 2.10 5.67
N SER A 72 5.03 3.18 6.40
CA SER A 72 4.35 3.53 7.65
C SER A 72 2.91 3.95 7.40
N SER A 73 2.66 4.73 6.33
CA SER A 73 1.30 5.13 5.93
C SER A 73 0.41 3.92 5.65
N ALA A 74 0.87 2.99 4.79
CA ALA A 74 0.11 1.78 4.47
C ALA A 74 -0.13 0.90 5.71
N ARG A 75 0.90 0.72 6.55
CA ARG A 75 0.78 -0.08 7.77
C ARG A 75 -0.26 0.50 8.72
N LEU A 76 -0.21 1.81 8.96
CA LEU A 76 -1.15 2.53 9.82
C LEU A 76 -2.59 2.36 9.33
N LEU A 77 -2.83 2.52 8.03
CA LEU A 77 -4.17 2.40 7.44
C LEU A 77 -4.71 0.98 7.54
N ARG A 78 -3.87 -0.05 7.32
CA ARG A 78 -4.28 -1.45 7.52
C ARG A 78 -4.57 -1.76 8.99
N GLU A 79 -3.80 -1.22 9.94
CA GLU A 79 -4.10 -1.37 11.38
C GLU A 79 -5.40 -0.69 11.79
N ALA A 80 -5.75 0.41 11.13
CA ALA A 80 -7.03 1.08 11.30
C ALA A 80 -8.20 0.38 10.57
N GLY A 81 -7.96 -0.76 9.92
CA GLY A 81 -9.00 -1.58 9.32
C GLY A 81 -9.27 -1.31 7.84
N TYR A 82 -8.43 -0.56 7.13
CA TYR A 82 -8.61 -0.32 5.70
C TYR A 82 -8.55 -1.62 4.87
N THR A 83 -9.61 -1.93 4.12
CA THR A 83 -9.76 -3.16 3.31
C THR A 83 -9.72 -2.94 1.81
N GLY A 84 -9.84 -1.69 1.35
CA GLY A 84 -9.73 -1.34 -0.06
C GLY A 84 -8.34 -1.60 -0.65
N GLU A 85 -8.19 -1.30 -1.93
CA GLU A 85 -6.94 -1.49 -2.67
C GLU A 85 -5.88 -0.51 -2.15
N MET A 86 -4.69 -1.04 -1.81
CA MET A 86 -3.54 -0.25 -1.39
C MET A 86 -2.46 -0.38 -2.47
N ARG A 87 -2.32 0.67 -3.27
CA ARG A 87 -1.49 0.67 -4.49
C ARG A 87 -0.20 1.45 -4.28
N ALA A 88 0.94 0.81 -4.49
CA ALA A 88 2.23 1.50 -4.57
C ALA A 88 2.44 2.04 -6.00
N VAL A 89 2.69 3.35 -6.14
CA VAL A 89 2.92 4.00 -7.43
C VAL A 89 4.26 4.75 -7.42
N GLY A 90 4.91 4.90 -8.59
CA GLY A 90 6.17 5.66 -8.73
C GLY A 90 7.42 4.77 -8.84
N ASP A 91 8.53 5.20 -8.23
CA ASP A 91 9.84 4.53 -8.26
C ASP A 91 9.88 3.31 -7.33
N VAL A 92 9.06 2.32 -7.66
CA VAL A 92 8.95 1.03 -6.96
C VAL A 92 9.87 0.02 -7.64
N VAL A 93 10.83 -0.53 -6.89
CA VAL A 93 11.82 -1.50 -7.40
C VAL A 93 11.61 -2.91 -6.83
N ILE A 94 12.19 -3.92 -7.49
CA ILE A 94 12.08 -5.34 -7.14
C ILE A 94 12.31 -5.60 -5.63
N ASP A 95 13.36 -5.00 -5.05
CA ASP A 95 13.76 -5.28 -3.67
C ASP A 95 12.78 -4.72 -2.61
N MET A 96 11.86 -3.84 -3.00
CA MET A 96 10.83 -3.29 -2.12
C MET A 96 9.61 -4.22 -2.00
N LEU A 97 9.31 -4.98 -3.06
CA LEU A 97 8.03 -5.65 -3.27
C LEU A 97 7.56 -6.50 -2.09
N GLY A 98 8.41 -7.42 -1.61
CA GLY A 98 8.07 -8.31 -0.51
C GLY A 98 7.84 -7.57 0.82
N HIS A 99 8.53 -6.45 1.06
CA HIS A 99 8.34 -5.67 2.27
C HIS A 99 7.08 -4.78 2.17
N LEU A 100 6.86 -4.12 1.03
CA LEU A 100 5.63 -3.37 0.74
C LEU A 100 4.40 -4.26 0.93
N GLN A 101 4.40 -5.47 0.38
CA GLN A 101 3.27 -6.39 0.54
C GLN A 101 2.96 -6.66 2.02
N ARG A 102 3.99 -6.83 2.85
CA ARG A 102 3.83 -7.04 4.30
C ARG A 102 3.35 -5.80 5.06
N CYS A 103 3.62 -4.59 4.54
CA CYS A 103 3.09 -3.35 5.07
C CYS A 103 1.62 -3.13 4.72
N GLY A 104 1.12 -3.80 3.68
CA GLY A 104 -0.30 -3.74 3.31
C GLY A 104 -0.59 -3.50 1.85
N PHE A 105 0.43 -3.34 1.00
CA PHE A 105 0.26 -3.12 -0.44
C PHE A 105 -0.20 -4.41 -1.13
N ASP A 106 -1.25 -4.31 -1.94
CA ASP A 106 -1.80 -5.42 -2.73
C ASP A 106 -1.88 -5.08 -4.23
N ALA A 107 -1.52 -3.86 -4.62
CA ALA A 107 -1.36 -3.45 -6.01
C ALA A 107 -0.05 -2.66 -6.20
N PHE A 108 0.59 -2.84 -7.35
CA PHE A 108 1.90 -2.28 -7.67
C PHE A 108 1.89 -1.72 -9.09
N ALA A 109 2.24 -0.45 -9.21
CA ALA A 109 2.20 0.33 -10.44
C ALA A 109 3.53 1.10 -10.58
N PRO A 110 4.64 0.38 -10.83
CA PRO A 110 5.97 0.98 -10.93
C PRO A 110 6.09 1.81 -12.22
N ASP A 111 6.83 2.92 -12.17
CA ASP A 111 7.13 3.75 -13.36
C ASP A 111 7.91 2.97 -14.43
N LYS A 112 8.66 1.94 -14.00
CA LYS A 112 9.41 1.04 -14.86
C LYS A 112 8.93 -0.38 -14.66
N ALA A 113 8.52 -1.02 -15.75
CA ALA A 113 8.10 -2.41 -15.72
C ALA A 113 9.18 -3.30 -15.10
N LEU A 114 8.80 -4.06 -14.09
CA LEU A 114 9.68 -4.99 -13.38
C LEU A 114 9.66 -6.34 -14.08
N ASN A 115 10.76 -7.09 -14.00
CA ASN A 115 10.78 -8.46 -14.52
C ASN A 115 9.80 -9.33 -13.68
N PRO A 116 8.82 -10.02 -14.31
CA PRO A 116 7.84 -10.83 -13.57
C PRO A 116 8.43 -11.99 -12.76
N ASP A 117 9.50 -12.63 -13.25
CA ASP A 117 10.15 -13.75 -12.54
C ASP A 117 10.91 -13.23 -11.31
N ASP A 118 11.61 -12.10 -11.43
CA ASP A 118 12.26 -11.45 -10.29
C ASP A 118 11.23 -10.98 -9.26
N ALA A 119 10.10 -10.43 -9.71
CA ALA A 119 9.02 -10.01 -8.84
C ALA A 119 8.42 -11.20 -8.07
N LYS A 120 8.13 -12.30 -8.78
CA LYS A 120 7.68 -13.56 -8.17
C LYS A 120 8.66 -14.04 -7.10
N ASN A 121 9.96 -14.03 -7.40
CA ASN A 121 11.00 -14.40 -6.45
C ASN A 121 11.10 -13.44 -5.25
N ALA A 122 10.86 -12.14 -5.46
CA ALA A 122 10.85 -11.14 -4.40
C ALA A 122 9.67 -11.32 -3.43
N PHE A 123 8.46 -11.54 -3.95
CA PHE A 123 7.28 -11.82 -3.13
C PHE A 123 7.42 -13.12 -2.32
N ALA A 124 8.07 -14.14 -2.89
CA ALA A 124 8.26 -15.44 -2.25
C ALA A 124 9.57 -15.56 -1.43
N ARG A 125 10.40 -14.51 -1.33
CA ARG A 125 11.78 -14.61 -0.84
C ARG A 125 11.92 -15.15 0.59
N TRP A 126 10.97 -14.82 1.46
CA TRP A 126 11.10 -15.05 2.91
C TRP A 126 9.96 -15.90 3.45
N ASP A 127 10.24 -17.17 3.71
CA ASP A 127 9.28 -18.08 4.36
C ASP A 127 8.95 -17.65 5.79
N ASN A 128 9.96 -17.13 6.50
CA ASN A 128 9.86 -16.70 7.89
C ASN A 128 10.18 -15.21 8.02
N VAL A 129 9.51 -14.55 8.96
CA VAL A 129 9.54 -13.08 9.08
C VAL A 129 9.85 -12.64 10.50
N TYR A 130 10.56 -11.54 10.66
CA TYR A 130 10.97 -11.05 11.97
C TYR A 130 9.82 -10.41 12.76
N GLN A 131 9.00 -9.59 12.09
CA GLN A 131 7.87 -8.88 12.70
C GLN A 131 6.55 -9.55 12.35
N ALA A 132 5.57 -9.53 13.25
CA ALA A 132 4.19 -9.86 12.92
C ALA A 132 3.51 -8.66 12.24
N THR A 133 2.50 -8.91 11.42
CA THR A 133 1.70 -7.88 10.74
C THR A 133 0.25 -8.35 10.67
N VAL A 134 -0.71 -7.40 10.70
CA VAL A 134 -2.14 -7.72 10.55
C VAL A 134 -2.49 -8.17 9.13
N VAL A 135 -1.57 -8.01 8.17
CA VAL A 135 -1.81 -8.21 6.74
C VAL A 135 -1.76 -9.69 6.34
N ASP A 136 -0.76 -10.44 6.79
CA ASP A 136 -0.52 -11.81 6.33
C ASP A 136 -0.63 -12.89 7.42
N GLY A 137 -0.91 -12.50 8.66
CA GLY A 137 -1.15 -13.42 9.79
C GLY A 137 0.05 -14.31 10.15
N ARG A 138 1.23 -14.11 9.53
CA ARG A 138 2.40 -14.95 9.79
C ARG A 138 2.96 -14.69 11.18
N GLN A 139 3.14 -15.76 11.93
CA GLN A 139 3.85 -15.72 13.20
C GLN A 139 5.31 -15.30 12.98
N ALA A 140 5.79 -14.38 13.80
CA ALA A 140 7.18 -13.98 13.82
C ALA A 140 8.12 -15.15 14.14
N ILE A 141 9.28 -15.19 13.50
CA ILE A 141 10.25 -16.30 13.60
C ILE A 141 10.81 -16.47 15.02
N TRP A 142 10.93 -15.39 15.77
CA TRP A 142 11.39 -15.46 17.16
C TRP A 142 10.40 -16.25 18.02
N ALA A 143 9.09 -16.10 17.79
CA ALA A 143 8.07 -16.83 18.54
C ALA A 143 8.05 -18.33 18.21
N LYS A 144 8.53 -18.72 17.02
CA LYS A 144 8.75 -20.14 16.66
C LYS A 144 10.00 -20.73 17.32
N ARG A 145 11.06 -19.92 17.46
CA ARG A 145 12.38 -20.36 17.96
C ARG A 145 12.51 -20.30 19.47
N HIS A 146 11.72 -19.44 20.12
CA HIS A 146 11.74 -19.20 21.56
C HIS A 146 10.32 -19.39 22.13
N PRO A 147 9.78 -20.64 22.13
CA PRO A 147 8.48 -20.92 22.73
C PRO A 147 8.53 -20.70 24.25
N ALA A 148 7.39 -20.31 24.83
CA ALA A 148 7.22 -20.07 26.27
C ALA A 148 7.32 -21.36 27.09
#